data_AF-A0A0S3TY78-F1
#
_entry.id   AF-A0A0S3TY78-F1
#
_cell.length_a   1.000
_cell.length_b   1.000
_cell.length_c   1.000
_cell.angle_alpha   90.00
_cell.angle_beta   90.00
_cell.angle_gamma   90.00
#
_symmetry.space_group_name_H-M   'P 1'
#
loop_
_entity.id
_entity.type
_entity.pdbx_description
1 polymer ?
#
loop_
_entity_poly.entity_id
_entity_poly.type
_entity_poly.pdbx_seq_one_letter_code
_entity_poly.pdbx_strand_id
1 'polypeptide(L)' 'MNYSFDGFPWWDYLNQHLFDPERPFIWNLEKFRYVHRVQKLERCWERSEVYLLEHCWRQETDEKNT' A
#
# COMPACT_ATOMS: atom_id res chain seq x y z
N MET A 1 -22.88 -13.24 15.70
CA MET A 1 -21.91 -12.94 14.63
C MET A 1 -21.96 -11.45 14.36
N ASN A 2 -21.03 -10.68 14.93
CA ASN A 2 -20.90 -9.24 14.66
C ASN A 2 -20.14 -9.07 13.36
N TYR A 3 -20.84 -8.90 12.23
CA TYR A 3 -20.22 -8.43 11.00
C TYR A 3 -20.01 -6.92 11.11
N SER A 4 -18.96 -6.51 11.83
CA SER A 4 -18.49 -5.13 11.73
C SER A 4 -18.02 -4.91 10.29
N PHE A 5 -18.82 -4.14 9.55
CA PHE A 5 -18.49 -3.62 8.22
C PHE A 5 -17.27 -2.67 8.26
N ASP A 6 -16.77 -2.33 9.45
CA ASP A 6 -15.83 -1.22 9.70
C ASP A 6 -14.41 -1.48 9.18
N GLY A 7 -14.10 -2.72 8.80
CA GLY A 7 -12.77 -3.10 8.29
C GLY A 7 -12.64 -3.20 6.77
N PHE A 8 -13.71 -3.00 6.00
CA PHE A 8 -13.63 -3.08 4.53
C PHE A 8 -13.27 -1.73 3.92
N PRO A 9 -12.31 -1.66 2.98
CA PRO A 9 -11.89 -0.41 2.36
C PRO A 9 -12.87 0.01 1.26
N TRP A 10 -14.08 0.45 1.65
CA TRP A 10 -15.16 0.82 0.74
C TRP A 10 -14.76 1.91 -0.25
N TRP A 11 -14.06 2.93 0.23
CA TRP A 11 -13.63 4.02 -0.64
C TRP A 11 -12.66 3.55 -1.72
N ASP A 12 -11.70 2.71 -1.36
CA ASP A 12 -10.75 2.13 -2.33
C ASP A 12 -11.45 1.18 -3.31
N TYR A 13 -12.49 0.46 -2.87
CA TYR A 13 -13.28 -0.43 -3.72
C TYR A 13 -14.10 0.33 -4.76
N LEU A 14 -14.77 1.41 -4.35
CA LEU A 14 -15.59 2.23 -5.24
C LEU A 14 -14.73 3.07 -6.20
N ASN A 15 -13.53 3.44 -5.77
CA ASN A 15 -12.59 4.24 -6.55
C ASN A 15 -11.58 3.40 -7.36
N GLN A 16 -11.90 2.13 -7.61
CA GLN A 16 -11.13 1.29 -8.54
C GLN A 16 -11.14 1.90 -9.95
N HIS A 17 -10.09 1.62 -10.73
CA HIS A 17 -10.02 2.09 -12.11
C HIS A 17 -11.01 1.30 -12.97
N LEU A 18 -11.99 1.99 -13.57
CA LEU A 18 -13.05 1.33 -14.33
C LEU A 18 -12.60 0.90 -15.74
N PHE A 19 -11.56 1.52 -16.29
CA PHE A 19 -11.14 1.35 -17.69
C PHE A 19 -9.62 1.21 -17.86
N ASP A 20 -8.90 0.81 -16.81
CA ASP A 20 -7.46 0.56 -16.89
C ASP A 20 -7.21 -0.89 -17.34
N PRO A 21 -6.61 -1.12 -18.53
CA PRO A 21 -6.31 -2.46 -19.02
C PRO A 21 -5.25 -3.18 -18.16
N GLU A 22 -4.38 -2.44 -17.47
CA GLU A 22 -3.36 -3.00 -16.58
C GLU A 22 -3.93 -3.28 -15.18
N ARG A 23 -5.03 -2.61 -14.81
CA ARG A 23 -5.68 -2.71 -13.48
C ARG A 23 -7.19 -2.86 -13.62
N PRO A 24 -7.66 -4.05 -14.05
CA PRO A 24 -9.08 -4.27 -14.26
C PRO A 24 -9.85 -4.18 -12.95
N PHE A 25 -11.08 -3.65 -13.05
CA PHE A 25 -11.99 -3.55 -11.92
C PHE A 25 -12.31 -4.94 -11.33
N ILE A 26 -12.12 -5.08 -10.01
CA ILE A 26 -12.38 -6.33 -9.29
C ILE A 26 -13.79 -6.26 -8.70
N TRP A 27 -14.73 -6.99 -9.31
CA TRP A 27 -16.13 -7.05 -8.88
C TRP A 27 -16.38 -7.85 -7.59
N ASN A 28 -15.54 -8.85 -7.31
CA ASN A 28 -15.72 -9.69 -6.13
C ASN A 28 -15.11 -9.02 -4.90
N LEU A 29 -15.92 -8.75 -3.88
CA LEU A 29 -15.51 -8.05 -2.66
C LEU A 29 -14.43 -8.80 -1.86
N GLU A 30 -14.50 -10.12 -1.77
CA GLU A 30 -13.48 -10.91 -1.05
C GLU A 30 -12.15 -10.90 -1.79
N LYS A 31 -12.19 -11.07 -3.12
CA LYS A 31 -11.01 -10.96 -3.98
C LYS A 31 -10.38 -9.58 -3.86
N PHE A 32 -11.17 -8.52 -3.92
CA PHE A 32 -10.69 -7.17 -3.71
C PHE A 32 -10.04 -7.00 -2.34
N ARG A 33 -10.68 -7.48 -1.27
CA ARG A 33 -10.13 -7.40 0.09
C ARG A 33 -8.75 -8.04 0.19
N TYR A 34 -8.57 -9.22 -0.42
CA TYR A 34 -7.29 -9.91 -0.43
C TYR A 34 -6.22 -9.13 -1.20
N VAL A 35 -6.51 -8.74 -2.45
CA VAL A 35 -5.58 -7.99 -3.30
C VAL A 35 -5.21 -6.65 -2.65
N HIS A 36 -6.18 -5.93 -2.10
CA HIS A 36 -5.97 -4.64 -1.43
C HIS A 36 -5.04 -4.76 -0.21
N ARG A 37 -5.14 -5.85 0.56
CA ARG A 37 -4.21 -6.11 1.67
C ARG A 37 -2.79 -6.34 1.19
N VAL A 38 -2.60 -7.12 0.14
CA VAL A 38 -1.26 -7.36 -0.45
C VAL A 38 -0.66 -6.05 -0.94
N GLN A 39 -1.42 -5.25 -1.71
CA GLN A 39 -0.97 -3.95 -2.21
C GLN A 39 -0.67 -2.94 -1.09
N LYS A 40 -1.34 -3.03 0.05
CA LYS A 40 -0.98 -2.23 1.23
C LYS A 40 0.35 -2.66 1.82
N LEU A 41 0.60 -3.97 1.93
CA LEU A 41 1.88 -4.49 2.43
C LEU A 41 3.04 -4.12 1.51
N GLU A 42 2.87 -4.24 0.20
CA GLU A 42 3.86 -3.85 -0.80
C GLU A 42 4.24 -2.37 -0.66
N ARG A 43 3.25 -1.47 -0.59
CA ARG A 43 3.52 -0.03 -0.38
C ARG A 43 4.22 0.26 0.95
N CYS A 44 3.84 -0.45 2.02
CA CYS A 44 4.53 -0.31 3.31
C CYS A 44 5.98 -0.78 3.21
N TRP A 45 6.22 -1.88 2.48
CA TRP A 45 7.55 -2.42 2.24
C TRP A 45 8.42 -1.42 1.47
N GLU A 46 7.95 -0.93 0.32
CA GLU A 46 8.65 0.09 -0.49
C GLU A 46 8.97 1.34 0.34
N ARG A 47 8.00 1.82 1.14
CA ARG A 47 8.20 2.96 2.03
C ARG A 47 9.28 2.69 3.10
N SER A 48 9.33 1.48 3.63
CA SER A 48 10.35 1.11 4.61
C SER A 48 11.75 1.06 4.01
N GLU A 49 11.89 0.55 2.78
CA GLU A 49 13.16 0.55 2.05
C GLU A 49 13.66 1.98 1.78
N VAL A 50 12.78 2.87 1.28
CA VAL A 50 13.13 4.27 1.06
C VAL A 50 13.57 4.95 2.36
N TYR A 51 12.83 4.74 3.46
CA TYR A 51 13.18 5.31 4.75
C TYR A 51 14.55 4.82 5.26
N LEU A 52 14.83 3.51 5.11
CA LEU A 52 16.12 2.94 5.49
C LEU A 52 17.26 3.55 4.67
N LEU A 53 17.07 3.70 3.36
CA LEU A 53 18.05 4.36 2.50
C LEU A 53 18.26 5.81 2.97
N GLU A 54 17.21 6.62 3.09
CA GLU A 54 17.33 8.01 3.55
C GLU A 54 18.06 8.14 4.89
N HIS A 55 17.81 7.20 5.82
CA HIS A 55 18.50 7.17 7.10
C HIS A 55 20.00 6.90 6.94
N CYS A 56 20.39 5.88 6.17
CA CYS A 56 21.80 5.56 5.92
C CYS A 56 22.53 6.71 5.20
N TRP A 57 21.87 7.35 4.22
CA TRP A 57 22.44 8.49 3.50
C TRP A 57 22.71 9.69 4.43
N ARG A 58 21.83 9.98 5.38
CA ARG A 58 22.05 11.05 6.37
C ARG A 58 23.25 10.75 7.27
N GLN A 59 23.38 9.52 7.75
CA GLN A 59 24.51 9.12 8.59
C GLN A 59 25.85 9.32 7.86
N GLU A 60 25.93 8.89 6.59
CA GLU A 60 27.14 9.06 5.80
C GLU A 60 27.49 10.54 5.56
N THR A 61 26.48 11.40 5.36
CA THR A 61 26.74 12.84 5.21
C THR A 61 27.21 13.48 6.51
N ASP A 62 26.68 13.08 7.66
CA ASP A 62 27.06 13.62 8.96
C ASP A 62 28.49 13.21 9.34
N GLU A 63 28.89 11.98 9.00
CA GLU A 63 30.26 11.48 9.18
C GLU A 63 31.29 12.22 8.30
N LYS A 64 30.92 12.67 7.09
CA LYS A 64 31.84 13.40 6.19
C LYS A 64 31.99 14.88 6.54
N ASN A 65 31.06 15.43 7.32
CA ASN A 65 31.04 16.85 7.70
C ASN A 65 31.67 17.12 9.08
N THR A 66 32.12 16.07 9.78
CA THR A 66 32.80 16.13 11.09
C THR A 66 34.29 15.85 10.93
#